data_AF-A0A943KAN7-F1
#
_entry.id   AF-A0A943KAN7-F1
#
_cell.length_a   1.000
_cell.length_b   1.000
_cell.length_c   1.000
_cell.angle_alpha   90.00
_cell.angle_beta   90.00
_cell.angle_gamma   90.00
#
_symmetry.space_group_name_H-M   'P 1'
#
loop_
_entity.id
_entity.type
_entity.pdbx_description
1 polymer ?
#
loop_
_entity_poly.entity_id
_entity_poly.type
_entity_poly.pdbx_seq_one_letter_code
_entity_poly.pdbx_strand_id
1 'polypeptide(L)'
;MEQKNEAKQNVKQEAKSDEKVVKAPIMVERETYEKNEKTYYTYFIRGKARGRDIRASVVPPDVGGYKVLDIVFNDAPEAELVITPYEIKDEHGKVVKGNTYKVVSYDPDGTEYECPIKPANQCDKSFLKMILR
;
A
#
# COMPACT_ATOMS: atom_id res chain seq x y z
N MET A 1 -7.46 -27.52 55.68
CA MET A 1 -7.57 -28.17 54.36
C MET A 1 -8.15 -27.11 53.43
N GLU A 2 -7.39 -26.11 53.00
CA GLU A 2 -6.25 -26.18 52.07
C GLU A 2 -6.59 -26.90 50.76
N GLN A 3 -6.88 -26.08 49.73
CA GLN A 3 -6.29 -26.06 48.38
C GLN A 3 -7.19 -25.17 47.50
N LYS A 4 -6.83 -23.91 47.23
CA LYS A 4 -6.01 -23.46 46.07
C LYS A 4 -6.39 -24.17 44.76
N ASN A 5 -6.94 -23.42 43.81
CA ASN A 5 -6.23 -23.26 42.54
C ASN A 5 -6.75 -22.07 41.72
N GLU A 6 -5.79 -21.20 41.41
CA GLU A 6 -5.83 -20.19 40.36
C GLU A 6 -5.93 -20.87 38.98
N ALA A 7 -6.61 -20.25 38.02
CA ALA A 7 -6.12 -20.15 36.65
C ALA A 7 -7.04 -19.32 35.75
N LYS A 8 -6.45 -18.20 35.30
CA LYS A 8 -6.40 -17.75 33.90
C LYS A 8 -7.63 -17.01 33.36
N GLN A 9 -7.46 -15.69 33.39
CA GLN A 9 -7.74 -14.77 32.28
C GLN A 9 -7.75 -15.48 30.92
N ASN A 10 -8.84 -15.30 30.18
CA ASN A 10 -8.74 -15.27 28.72
C ASN A 10 -9.45 -14.01 28.23
N VAL A 11 -8.62 -13.06 27.81
CA VAL A 11 -8.98 -11.79 27.21
C VAL A 11 -9.64 -12.10 25.86
N LYS A 12 -10.95 -11.85 25.75
CA LYS A 12 -11.60 -11.71 24.44
C LYS A 12 -11.00 -10.47 23.78
N GLN A 13 -10.11 -10.70 22.82
CA GLN A 13 -9.71 -9.68 21.85
C GLN A 13 -10.93 -9.39 20.98
N GLU A 14 -11.65 -8.34 21.33
CA GLU A 14 -12.60 -7.69 20.43
C GLU A 14 -11.78 -6.84 19.44
N ALA A 15 -11.55 -7.41 18.25
CA ALA A 15 -11.19 -6.61 17.09
C ALA A 15 -12.39 -5.72 16.76
N LYS A 16 -12.34 -4.46 17.18
CA LYS A 16 -13.29 -3.44 16.73
C LYS A 16 -13.11 -3.27 15.23
N SER A 17 -14.15 -3.68 14.52
CA SER A 17 -14.42 -3.42 13.12
C SER A 17 -15.08 -2.04 13.05
N ASP A 18 -14.28 -1.00 12.87
CA ASP A 18 -14.79 0.35 12.62
C ASP A 18 -15.12 0.49 11.12
N GLU A 19 -16.42 0.49 10.85
CA GLU A 19 -17.15 1.35 9.90
C GLU A 19 -16.63 1.45 8.45
N LYS A 20 -17.26 0.69 7.54
CA LYS A 20 -17.08 0.81 6.08
C LYS A 20 -17.67 2.13 5.56
N VAL A 21 -16.92 3.22 5.66
CA VAL A 21 -16.98 4.28 4.65
C VAL A 21 -16.48 3.64 3.36
N VAL A 22 -17.34 3.46 2.36
CA VAL A 22 -16.92 2.97 1.04
C VAL A 22 -16.15 4.09 0.34
N LYS A 23 -14.91 4.31 0.79
CA LYS A 23 -13.94 5.15 0.09
C LYS A 23 -13.65 4.41 -1.22
N ALA A 24 -13.82 5.08 -2.34
CA ALA A 24 -13.45 4.53 -3.65
C ALA A 24 -12.01 3.99 -3.56
N PRO A 25 -11.71 2.86 -4.22
CA PRO A 25 -10.37 2.29 -4.22
C PRO A 25 -9.39 3.37 -4.68
N ILE A 26 -8.26 3.45 -3.98
CA ILE A 26 -7.19 4.37 -4.38
C ILE A 26 -6.50 3.71 -5.57
N MET A 27 -6.35 4.46 -6.66
CA MET A 27 -5.74 3.95 -7.88
C MET A 27 -4.28 4.40 -7.97
N VAL A 28 -3.44 3.51 -8.50
CA VAL A 28 -2.11 3.85 -8.99
C VAL A 28 -2.23 4.06 -10.49
N GLU A 29 -1.90 5.27 -10.93
CA GLU A 29 -1.90 5.68 -12.33
C GLU A 29 -0.49 5.53 -12.91
N ARG A 30 -0.41 5.38 -14.25
CA ARG A 30 0.85 5.48 -14.98
C ARG A 30 0.78 6.44 -16.16
N GLU A 31 1.91 7.07 -16.45
CA GLU A 31 2.10 7.92 -17.62
C GLU A 31 3.44 7.60 -18.27
N THR A 32 3.58 7.88 -19.57
CA THR A 32 4.85 7.78 -20.26
C THR A 32 5.67 9.06 -20.10
N TYR A 33 7.00 8.92 -20.08
CA TYR A 33 7.93 10.04 -20.21
C TYR A 33 9.12 9.63 -21.07
N GLU A 34 9.71 10.62 -21.74
CA GLU A 34 10.90 10.41 -22.58
C GLU A 34 12.17 10.71 -21.80
N LYS A 35 13.17 9.84 -21.94
CA LYS A 35 14.52 10.04 -21.41
C LYS A 35 15.54 9.33 -22.29
N ASN A 36 16.56 10.05 -22.75
CA ASN A 36 17.61 9.49 -23.62
C ASN A 36 17.03 8.74 -24.83
N GLU A 37 16.06 9.36 -25.53
CA GLU A 37 15.39 8.79 -26.72
C GLU A 37 14.62 7.49 -26.46
N LYS A 38 14.37 7.14 -25.19
CA LYS A 38 13.58 5.99 -24.76
C LYS A 38 12.34 6.45 -24.01
N THR A 39 11.23 5.77 -24.26
CA THR A 39 9.97 5.96 -23.54
C THR A 39 9.94 5.04 -22.32
N TYR A 40 9.58 5.59 -21.16
CA TYR A 40 9.46 4.87 -19.90
C TYR A 40 8.12 5.18 -19.25
N TYR A 41 7.62 4.25 -18.42
CA TYR A 41 6.50 4.52 -17.54
C TYR A 41 6.96 5.13 -16.21
N THR A 42 6.20 6.12 -15.73
CA THR A 42 6.21 6.57 -14.35
C THR A 42 4.90 6.17 -13.68
N TYR A 43 4.96 5.83 -12.40
CA TYR A 43 3.83 5.35 -11.61
C TYR A 43 3.59 6.29 -10.44
N PHE A 44 2.35 6.67 -10.20
CA PHE A 44 2.01 7.63 -9.14
C PHE A 44 0.58 7.48 -8.64
N ILE A 45 0.31 8.04 -7.47
CA ILE A 45 -1.03 8.16 -6.89
C ILE A 45 -1.38 9.64 -6.85
N ARG A 46 -2.54 10.04 -7.40
CA ARG A 46 -3.05 11.40 -7.30
C ARG A 46 -3.89 11.60 -6.05
N GLY A 47 -3.90 12.83 -5.55
CA GLY A 47 -4.83 13.25 -4.52
C GLY A 47 -4.80 14.75 -4.30
N LYS A 48 -5.52 15.22 -3.29
CA LYS A 48 -5.62 16.64 -2.95
C LYS A 48 -5.17 16.91 -1.52
N ALA A 49 -4.35 17.94 -1.34
CA ALA A 49 -3.96 18.43 -0.02
C ALA A 49 -4.17 19.95 0.05
N ARG A 50 -5.03 20.40 0.98
CA ARG A 50 -5.37 21.82 1.16
C ARG A 50 -5.77 22.52 -0.14
N GLY A 51 -6.59 21.86 -0.96
CA GLY A 51 -7.07 22.39 -2.24
C GLY A 51 -6.03 22.37 -3.37
N ARG A 52 -4.84 21.80 -3.16
CA ARG A 52 -3.81 21.62 -4.19
C ARG A 52 -3.77 20.18 -4.65
N ASP A 53 -3.70 19.97 -5.96
CA ASP A 53 -3.43 18.65 -6.53
C ASP A 53 -1.99 18.26 -6.22
N ILE A 54 -1.82 17.07 -5.66
CA ILE A 54 -0.52 16.48 -5.35
C ILE A 54 -0.44 15.09 -5.96
N ARG A 55 0.78 14.69 -6.33
CA ARG A 55 1.09 13.34 -6.80
C ARG A 55 2.18 12.75 -5.93
N ALA A 56 2.04 11.49 -5.56
CA ALA A 56 3.09 10.71 -4.90
C ALA A 56 3.61 9.66 -5.89
N SER A 57 4.86 9.80 -6.32
CA SER A 57 5.50 8.80 -7.17
C SER A 57 5.80 7.52 -6.39
N VAL A 58 5.53 6.39 -7.01
CA VAL A 58 5.77 5.06 -6.46
C VAL A 58 6.67 4.26 -7.39
N VAL A 59 7.49 3.41 -6.80
CA VAL A 59 8.44 2.57 -7.51
C VAL A 59 8.44 1.16 -6.90
N PRO A 60 8.78 0.14 -7.68
CA PRO A 60 9.04 -1.19 -7.13
C PRO A 60 10.27 -1.16 -6.19
N PRO A 61 10.42 -2.16 -5.30
CA PRO A 61 11.58 -2.30 -4.43
C PRO A 61 12.90 -2.36 -5.18
N ASP A 62 12.90 -3.00 -6.35
CA ASP A 62 14.04 -3.27 -7.23
C ASP A 62 13.72 -3.01 -8.71
N VAL A 63 14.75 -2.99 -9.56
CA VAL A 63 14.64 -2.68 -11.00
C VAL A 63 13.83 -3.74 -11.76
N GLY A 64 13.87 -5.00 -11.36
CA GLY A 64 13.10 -6.07 -11.99
C GLY A 64 11.60 -5.88 -11.80
N GLY A 65 11.18 -5.29 -10.69
CA GLY A 65 9.78 -5.02 -10.39
C GLY A 65 9.07 -4.09 -11.38
N TYR A 66 9.78 -3.32 -12.21
CA TYR A 66 9.11 -2.52 -13.27
C TYR A 66 8.46 -3.42 -14.32
N LYS A 67 9.08 -4.56 -14.66
CA LYS A 67 8.46 -5.55 -15.56
C LYS A 67 7.24 -6.19 -14.93
N VAL A 68 7.23 -6.36 -13.61
CA VAL A 68 6.07 -6.88 -12.88
C VAL A 68 4.95 -5.85 -12.90
N LEU A 69 5.25 -4.55 -12.72
CA LEU A 69 4.26 -3.49 -12.87
C LEU A 69 3.68 -3.44 -14.29
N ASP A 70 4.49 -3.62 -15.33
CA ASP A 70 3.98 -3.68 -16.70
C ASP A 70 2.95 -4.80 -16.88
N ILE A 71 3.19 -5.98 -16.26
CA ILE A 71 2.24 -7.11 -16.24
C ILE A 71 0.99 -6.77 -15.43
N VAL A 72 1.14 -6.25 -14.22
CA VAL A 72 0.00 -5.88 -13.36
C VAL A 72 -0.89 -4.85 -14.03
N PHE A 73 -0.33 -3.85 -14.71
CA PHE A 73 -1.15 -2.87 -15.40
C PHE A 73 -1.81 -3.42 -16.66
N ASN A 74 -1.24 -4.42 -17.33
CA ASN A 74 -1.81 -5.08 -18.52
C ASN A 74 -2.45 -4.10 -19.52
N ASP A 75 -1.67 -3.13 -20.01
CA ASP A 75 -2.13 -2.05 -20.90
C ASP A 75 -3.16 -1.04 -20.33
N ALA A 76 -3.64 -1.23 -19.10
CA ALA A 76 -4.51 -0.27 -18.42
C ALA A 76 -3.75 1.03 -18.01
N PRO A 77 -4.45 2.17 -17.89
CA PRO A 77 -3.87 3.41 -17.39
C PRO A 77 -3.73 3.44 -15.87
N GLU A 78 -4.48 2.60 -15.15
CA GLU A 78 -4.52 2.55 -13.69
C GLU A 78 -4.77 1.13 -13.17
N ALA A 79 -4.31 0.87 -11.94
CA ALA A 79 -4.53 -0.38 -11.21
C ALA A 79 -4.74 -0.11 -9.71
N GLU A 80 -5.32 -1.06 -8.97
CA GLU A 80 -5.76 -0.83 -7.59
C GLU A 80 -4.59 -0.81 -6.60
N LEU A 81 -4.59 0.17 -5.68
CA LEU A 81 -3.67 0.19 -4.53
C LEU A 81 -4.26 -0.60 -3.36
N VAL A 82 -3.56 -1.65 -2.93
CA VAL A 82 -3.84 -2.34 -1.67
C VAL A 82 -2.86 -1.90 -0.60
N ILE A 83 -3.40 -1.58 0.57
CA ILE A 83 -2.66 -1.09 1.73
C ILE A 83 -2.82 -2.10 2.87
N THR A 84 -1.70 -2.67 3.32
CA THR A 84 -1.71 -3.61 4.45
C THR A 84 -1.01 -2.98 5.66
N PRO A 85 -1.74 -2.66 6.74
CA PRO A 85 -1.13 -2.16 7.96
C PRO A 85 -0.35 -3.29 8.65
N TYR A 86 0.79 -2.94 9.25
CA TYR A 86 1.60 -3.86 10.04
C TYR A 86 2.00 -3.24 11.38
N GLU A 87 2.18 -4.11 12.37
CA GLU A 87 2.73 -3.78 13.68
C GLU A 87 3.83 -4.80 13.99
N ILE A 88 5.09 -4.35 14.07
CA ILE A 88 6.23 -5.17 14.44
C ILE A 88 6.63 -4.79 15.86
N LYS A 89 6.76 -5.78 16.74
CA LYS A 89 7.34 -5.62 18.07
C LYS A 89 8.75 -6.19 18.04
N ASP A 90 9.74 -5.37 18.36
CA ASP A 90 11.10 -5.87 18.51
C ASP A 90 11.30 -6.54 19.88
N GLU A 91 12.43 -7.25 20.05
CA GLU A 91 12.78 -7.95 21.29
C GLU A 91 13.00 -7.01 22.48
N HIS A 92 13.13 -5.70 22.23
CA HIS A 92 13.29 -4.65 23.24
C HIS A 92 11.95 -3.95 23.59
N GLY A 93 10.83 -4.44 23.06
CA GLY A 93 9.49 -3.92 23.35
C GLY A 93 9.11 -2.66 22.56
N LYS A 94 9.93 -2.22 21.60
CA LYS A 94 9.58 -1.12 20.69
C LYS A 94 8.56 -1.62 19.67
N VAL A 95 7.45 -0.91 19.59
CA VAL A 95 6.40 -1.13 18.60
C VAL A 95 6.65 -0.24 17.40
N VAL A 96 6.82 -0.82 16.22
CA VAL A 96 6.90 -0.11 14.94
C VAL A 96 5.65 -0.40 14.13
N LYS A 97 4.89 0.65 13.85
CA LYS A 97 3.69 0.60 13.00
C LYS A 97 3.99 1.18 11.63
N GLY A 98 3.39 0.61 10.60
CA GLY A 98 3.48 1.12 9.24
C GLY A 98 2.47 0.48 8.32
N ASN A 99 2.57 0.83 7.04
CA ASN A 99 1.78 0.24 5.96
C ASN A 99 2.72 -0.29 4.90
N THR A 100 2.44 -1.47 4.37
CA THR A 100 2.96 -1.92 3.08
C THR A 100 1.96 -1.58 1.98
N TYR A 101 2.47 -1.45 0.76
CA TYR A 101 1.71 -1.05 -0.41
C TYR A 101 1.97 -2.05 -1.53
N LYS A 102 0.91 -2.50 -2.20
CA LYS A 102 1.00 -3.28 -3.43
C LYS A 102 0.00 -2.75 -4.45
N VAL A 103 0.34 -2.88 -5.73
CA VAL A 103 -0.59 -2.66 -6.83
C VAL A 103 -1.17 -4.00 -7.23
N VAL A 104 -2.48 -4.08 -7.45
CA VAL A 104 -3.19 -5.30 -7.80
C VAL A 104 -4.07 -5.06 -9.03
N SER A 105 -4.16 -6.08 -9.88
CA SER A 105 -5.15 -6.19 -10.95
C SER A 105 -5.65 -7.63 -11.05
N TYR A 106 -6.76 -7.80 -11.76
CA TYR A 106 -7.41 -9.09 -11.94
C TYR A 106 -7.74 -9.30 -13.41
N ASP A 107 -7.42 -10.47 -13.92
CA ASP A 107 -7.87 -10.89 -15.24
C ASP A 107 -9.36 -11.27 -15.21
N PRO A 108 -10.03 -11.38 -16.38
CA PRO A 108 -11.45 -11.75 -16.45
C PRO A 108 -11.78 -13.12 -15.84
N ASP A 109 -10.79 -14.01 -15.72
CA ASP A 109 -10.92 -15.33 -15.08
C ASP A 109 -10.72 -15.30 -13.55
N GLY A 110 -10.38 -14.14 -12.99
CA GLY A 110 -10.13 -13.95 -11.56
C GLY A 110 -8.68 -14.15 -11.13
N THR A 111 -7.74 -14.35 -12.05
CA THR A 111 -6.31 -14.44 -11.72
C THR A 111 -5.79 -13.10 -11.19
N GLU A 112 -5.25 -13.09 -9.96
CA GLU A 112 -4.66 -11.90 -9.31
C GLU A 112 -3.20 -11.71 -9.73
N TYR A 113 -2.88 -10.50 -10.17
CA TYR A 113 -1.50 -10.04 -10.40
C TYR A 113 -1.18 -8.93 -9.40
N GLU A 114 -0.05 -9.06 -8.71
CA GLU A 114 0.37 -8.08 -7.70
C GLU A 114 1.82 -7.65 -7.87
N CYS A 115 2.10 -6.40 -7.50
CA CYS A 115 3.46 -5.89 -7.40
C CYS A 115 3.62 -5.05 -6.13
N PRO A 116 4.56 -5.39 -5.22
CA PRO A 116 4.87 -4.53 -4.09
C PRO A 116 5.49 -3.21 -4.58
N ILE A 117 5.13 -2.10 -3.93
CA ILE A 117 5.64 -0.77 -4.26
C ILE A 117 6.04 0.01 -3.00
N LYS A 118 6.86 1.03 -3.19
CA LYS A 118 7.27 1.99 -2.16
C LYS A 118 7.26 3.41 -2.73
N PRO A 119 7.11 4.46 -1.89
CA PRO A 119 7.33 5.83 -2.33
C PRO A 119 8.73 5.99 -2.94
N ALA A 120 8.85 6.71 -4.06
CA ALA A 120 10.11 6.86 -4.78
C ALA A 120 11.16 7.61 -3.95
N ASN A 121 10.73 8.61 -3.16
CA ASN A 121 11.58 9.38 -2.27
C ASN A 121 10.83 9.85 -1.01
N GLN A 122 11.52 10.59 -0.15
CA GLN A 122 10.97 11.07 1.13
C GLN A 122 9.84 12.09 0.95
N CYS A 123 9.84 12.88 -0.12
CA CYS A 123 8.75 13.81 -0.43
C CYS A 123 7.50 13.03 -0.83
N ASP A 124 7.64 12.02 -1.69
CA ASP A 124 6.53 11.13 -2.08
C ASP A 124 5.96 10.38 -0.88
N LYS A 125 6.80 9.96 0.07
CA LYS A 125 6.32 9.37 1.33
C LYS A 125 5.44 10.35 2.12
N SER A 126 5.77 11.63 2.07
CA SER A 126 4.98 12.68 2.74
C SER A 126 3.69 12.97 1.98
N PHE A 127 3.71 13.04 0.65
CA PHE A 127 2.51 13.18 -0.18
C PHE A 127 1.58 11.99 -0.04
N LEU A 128 2.10 10.77 -0.07
CA LEU A 128 1.30 9.56 0.13
C LEU A 128 0.57 9.60 1.47
N LYS A 129 1.24 9.98 2.56
CA LYS A 129 0.59 10.18 3.87
C LYS A 129 -0.50 11.25 3.87
N MET A 130 -0.41 12.26 3.00
CA MET A 130 -1.45 13.28 2.85
C MET A 130 -2.64 12.76 2.04
N ILE A 131 -2.38 11.95 1.02
CA ILE A 131 -3.41 11.35 0.14
C ILE A 131 -4.21 10.27 0.87
N LEU A 132 -3.52 9.43 1.65
CA LEU A 132 -4.12 8.28 2.34
C LEU A 132 -4.89 8.62 3.63
N ARG A 133 -5.10 9.91 3.92
CA ARG A 133 -5.83 10.37 5.12
C ARG A 133 -7.27 9.91 5.18
#